data_AF-A0A4U9D7P4-F1
#
_entry.id   AF-A0A4U9D7P4-F1
#
_cell.length_a   1.000
_cell.length_b   1.000
_cell.length_c   1.000
_cell.angle_alpha   90.00
_cell.angle_beta   90.00
_cell.angle_gamma   90.00
#
_symmetry.space_group_name_H-M   'P 1'
#
loop_
_entity.id
_entity.type
_entity.pdbx_description
1 polymer ?
#
loop_
_entity_poly.entity_id
_entity_poly.type
_entity_poly.pdbx_seq_one_letter_code
_entity_poly.pdbx_strand_id
1 'polypeptide(L)' 'MMGMPAQICTTSEFCGKGLAIEKNGDVFSCDHYVYPQYQMGNIADNTLARMAFFRAPAGVQYG' A
#
# COMPACT_ATOMS: atom_id res chain seq x y z
N MET A 1 -22.43 -5.44 5.07
CA MET A 1 -22.62 -4.57 3.90
C MET A 1 -23.83 -3.67 4.15
N MET A 2 -23.64 -2.56 4.87
CA MET A 2 -24.71 -1.67 5.34
C MET A 2 -24.25 -0.19 5.24
N GLY A 3 -23.81 0.23 4.04
CA GLY A 3 -23.22 1.57 3.82
C GLY A 3 -21.86 1.82 4.51
N MET A 4 -21.31 0.81 5.18
CA MET A 4 -20.00 0.88 5.82
C MET A 4 -18.88 0.64 4.79
N PRO A 5 -17.71 1.29 4.97
CA PRO A 5 -16.55 1.03 4.13
C PRO A 5 -16.15 -0.46 4.17
N ALA A 6 -15.40 -0.88 3.15
CA ALA A 6 -14.92 -2.25 3.05
C ALA A 6 -14.20 -2.67 4.34
N GLN A 7 -14.61 -3.81 4.90
CA GLN A 7 -14.00 -4.38 6.10
C GLN A 7 -12.87 -5.36 5.76
N ILE A 8 -12.73 -5.70 4.48
CA ILE A 8 -11.70 -6.58 3.94
C ILE A 8 -11.02 -5.83 2.80
N CYS A 9 -9.69 -5.86 2.76
CA CYS A 9 -8.91 -5.11 1.78
C CYS A 9 -9.33 -5.40 0.32
N THR A 10 -9.61 -6.66 0.01
CA THR A 10 -9.98 -7.11 -1.36
C THR A 10 -11.35 -6.62 -1.83
N THR A 11 -12.20 -6.10 -0.94
CA THR A 11 -13.50 -5.52 -1.30
C THR A 11 -13.50 -4.00 -1.24
N SER A 12 -12.33 -3.38 -1.03
CA SER A 12 -12.13 -1.94 -1.00
C SER A 12 -12.19 -1.34 -2.40
N GLU A 13 -12.77 -0.15 -2.52
CA GLU A 13 -12.76 0.67 -3.73
C GLU A 13 -11.35 1.14 -4.13
N PHE A 14 -10.42 1.19 -3.18
CA PHE A 14 -9.03 1.56 -3.40
C PHE A 14 -8.08 0.58 -2.73
N CYS A 15 -7.05 0.17 -3.48
CA CYS A 15 -5.90 -0.60 -2.98
C CYS A 15 -4.76 0.33 -2.52
N GLY A 16 -3.72 -0.23 -1.90
CA GLY A 16 -2.50 0.50 -1.54
C GLY A 16 -2.40 0.98 -0.09
N LYS A 17 -3.35 0.58 0.77
CA LYS A 17 -3.34 0.90 2.21
C LYS A 17 -2.80 -0.22 3.11
N GLY A 18 -2.64 -1.43 2.56
CA GLY A 18 -2.09 -2.58 3.26
C GLY A 18 -0.62 -2.74 2.93
N LEU A 19 0.26 -2.02 3.61
CA LEU A 19 1.70 -2.06 3.35
C LEU A 19 2.26 -3.49 3.48
N ALA A 20 3.08 -3.89 2.51
CA ALA A 20 3.91 -5.09 2.59
C ALA A 20 5.36 -4.71 2.84
N ILE A 21 6.06 -5.50 3.66
CA ILE A 21 7.45 -5.27 4.03
C ILE A 21 8.23 -6.55 3.81
N GLU A 22 9.23 -6.49 2.93
CA GLU A 22 10.15 -7.59 2.66
C GLU A 22 11.25 -7.67 3.74
N LYS A 23 11.93 -8.81 3.83
CA LYS A 23 12.97 -9.03 4.86
C LYS A 23 14.16 -8.07 4.77
N ASN A 24 14.42 -7.52 3.61
CA ASN A 24 15.45 -6.51 3.37
C ASN A 24 15.00 -5.09 3.78
N GLY A 25 13.76 -4.94 4.26
CA GLY A 25 13.18 -3.67 4.68
C GLY A 25 12.45 -2.91 3.58
N ASP A 26 12.42 -3.44 2.34
CA ASP A 26 11.70 -2.79 1.25
C ASP A 26 10.20 -2.81 1.51
N VAL A 27 9.58 -1.66 1.29
CA VAL A 27 8.15 -1.43 1.57
C VAL A 27 7.41 -1.23 0.25
N PHE A 28 6.30 -1.95 0.10
CA PHE A 28 5.41 -1.92 -1.05
C PHE A 28 4.00 -1.51 -0.63
N SER A 29 3.23 -0.98 -1.58
CA SER A 29 1.87 -0.47 -1.32
C SER A 29 0.86 -1.57 -0.97
N CYS A 30 1.08 -2.80 -1.43
CA CYS A 30 0.22 -3.96 -1.19
C CYS A 30 1.01 -5.26 -1.34
N ASP A 31 0.65 -6.30 -0.58
CA ASP A 31 1.21 -7.64 -0.67
C ASP A 31 0.89 -8.35 -2.00
N HIS A 32 -0.13 -7.91 -2.72
CA HIS A 32 -0.43 -8.36 -4.07
C HIS A 32 0.44 -7.68 -5.15
N TYR A 33 1.14 -6.60 -4.81
CA TYR A 33 1.87 -5.72 -5.73
C TYR A 33 3.33 -5.54 -5.34
N VAL A 34 4.01 -6.65 -5.03
CA VAL A 34 5.44 -6.66 -4.64
C VAL A 34 6.33 -6.70 -5.90
N TYR A 35 6.27 -5.62 -6.67
CA TYR A 35 7.11 -5.41 -7.85
C TYR A 35 7.93 -4.12 -7.71
N PRO A 36 9.15 -4.04 -8.30
CA PRO A 36 10.01 -2.87 -8.15
C PRO A 36 9.36 -1.54 -8.54
N GLN A 37 8.43 -1.56 -9.51
CA GLN A 37 7.69 -0.37 -9.96
C GLN A 37 6.70 0.17 -8.91
N TYR A 38 6.39 -0.62 -7.88
CA TYR A 38 5.47 -0.32 -6.80
C TYR A 38 6.16 -0.23 -5.43
N GLN A 39 7.50 -0.25 -5.41
CA GLN A 39 8.27 -0.02 -4.19
C GLN A 39 8.09 1.44 -3.74
N MET A 40 7.74 1.63 -2.47
CA MET A 40 7.53 2.93 -1.86
C MET A 40 8.75 3.45 -1.10
N GLY A 41 9.67 2.54 -0.75
CA GLY A 41 10.93 2.88 -0.10
C GLY A 41 11.46 1.74 0.76
N ASN A 42 12.25 2.09 1.77
CA ASN A 42 12.75 1.17 2.78
C ASN A 42 12.41 1.70 4.18
N ILE A 43 12.08 0.78 5.09
CA ILE A 43 11.71 1.12 6.48
C ILE A 43 12.87 1.72 7.28
N ALA A 44 14.12 1.48 6.88
CA ALA A 44 15.29 2.08 7.52
C ALA A 44 15.38 3.60 7.25
N ASP A 45 14.86 4.07 6.11
CA ASP A 45 15.01 5.46 5.65
C ASP A 45 13.76 6.32 5.89
N ASN A 46 12.59 5.70 6.00
CA ASN A 46 11.31 6.39 6.14
C ASN A 46 10.40 5.72 7.17
N THR A 47 9.52 6.52 7.79
CA THR A 47 8.50 5.97 8.69
C THR A 47 7.36 5.30 7.91
N LEU A 48 6.81 4.22 8.46
CA LEU A 48 5.63 3.55 7.89
C LEU A 48 4.45 4.51 7.74
N ALA A 49 4.25 5.43 8.68
CA ALA A 49 3.20 6.44 8.59
C ALA A 49 3.37 7.32 7.35
N ARG A 50 4.61 7.79 7.09
CA ARG A 50 4.89 8.58 5.90
C ARG A 50 4.59 7.80 4.62
N MET A 51 4.92 6.50 4.56
CA MET A 51 4.65 5.66 3.39
C MET A 51 3.17 5.29 3.24
N ALA A 52 2.46 4.99 4.34
CA ALA A 52 1.03 4.65 4.33
C ALA A 52 0.12 5.80 3.92
N PHE A 53 0.53 7.04 4.24
CA PHE A 53 -0.20 8.26 3.88
C PHE A 53 0.43 8.99 2.70
N PHE A 54 1.50 8.44 2.09
CA PHE A 54 2.03 8.99 0.87
C PHE A 54 1.01 8.76 -0.23
N ARG A 55 0.40 9.84 -0.72
CA ARG A 55 -0.56 9.75 -1.81
C ARG A 55 0.22 9.41 -3.08
N ALA A 56 0.08 8.18 -3.58
CA ALA A 56 0.47 7.87 -4.94
C ALA A 56 -0.17 8.90 -5.89
N PRO A 57 0.53 9.37 -6.95
CA PRO A 57 -0.02 10.33 -7.89
C PRO A 57 -1.39 9.86 -8.40
N ALA A 58 -2.33 10.80 -8.51
CA ALA A 58 -3.71 10.50 -8.88
C ALA A 58 -3.75 9.70 -10.19
N GLY A 59 -4.25 8.46 -10.12
CA GLY A 59 -4.36 7.55 -11.27
C GLY A 59 -3.70 6.18 -11.09
N VAL A 60 -2.86 5.98 -10.07
CA VAL A 60 -2.33 4.65 -9.76
C VAL A 60 -3.36 3.89 -8.93
N GLN A 61 -4.22 3.15 -9.61
CA GLN A 61 -5.06 2.13 -8.98
C GLN A 61 -4.38 0.78 -9.15
N TYR A 62 -3.86 0.25 -8.04
CA TYR A 62 -3.43 -1.14 -7.98
C TYR A 62 -4.72 -1.97 -7.99
N GLY A 63 -4.95 -2.71 -9.09
CA GLY A 63 -6.21 -3.41 -9.39
C GLY A 63 -6.52 -4.64 -8.57
#